data_AF-A0A3D3JQS4-F1
#
_entry.id   AF-A0A3D3JQS4-F1
#
_cell.length_a   1.000
_cell.length_b   1.000
_cell.length_c   1.000
_cell.angle_alpha   90.00
_cell.angle_beta   90.00
_cell.angle_gamma   90.00
#
_symmetry.space_group_name_H-M   'P 1'
#
loop_
_entity.id
_entity.type
_entity.pdbx_description
1 polymer ?
#
loop_
_entity_poly.entity_id
_entity_poly.type
_entity_poly.pdbx_seq_one_letter_code
_entity_poly.pdbx_strand_id
1 'polypeptide(L)'
;MISPKWFLADEDNSFFDVELNDFVPDKIFDAHMHLGHRSGYTSDTHNEMVANTPEVADMASYRDHLPWILPGRNVTGANILPSTISGHDREKGIEFAAGEAATDDGSGSSVVVHPAMSADQLRDEIDQFRPVSLKPYHMMAARTDTQQSTIEEYLPEPLVAVAHEAKLPVVVHLVRDKALADEGNQKTIRHYCTTYPDMQLVLAHCARGFNPGHTVRGIGAIAGLDNVFFDTSCACESGSMVAILKTFGHTKMMWGSDFPFCHFHGRCFAIGDFFSWVFDDQLEFGVHTVGDRLGFTFVSHESIRAIKLACGACDMSQEQIEAIFHDNAAQLFARR
;
A
#
# COMPACT_ATOMS: atom_id res chain seq x y z
N MET A 1 -7.84 -20.16 11.32
CA MET A 1 -6.88 -20.24 10.19
C MET A 1 -5.49 -20.45 10.76
N ILE A 2 -4.53 -21.05 10.05
CA ILE A 2 -3.12 -20.96 10.48
C ILE A 2 -2.63 -19.57 10.07
N SER A 3 -1.90 -18.92 10.98
CA SER A 3 -1.37 -17.58 10.75
C SER A 3 -0.17 -17.65 9.80
N PRO A 4 -0.05 -16.73 8.83
CA PRO A 4 1.09 -16.70 7.92
C PRO A 4 2.42 -16.73 8.68
N LYS A 5 3.40 -17.44 8.11
CA LYS A 5 4.77 -17.47 8.65
C LYS A 5 5.37 -16.07 8.62
N TRP A 6 6.14 -15.75 9.66
CA TRP A 6 6.79 -14.46 9.85
C TRP A 6 8.15 -14.69 10.53
N PHE A 7 9.16 -15.02 9.73
CA PHE A 7 10.55 -15.22 10.16
C PHE A 7 11.49 -15.05 8.97
N LEU A 8 12.78 -14.81 9.21
CA LEU A 8 13.78 -14.80 8.14
C LEU A 8 14.31 -16.21 7.87
N ALA A 9 14.15 -16.70 6.65
CA ALA A 9 14.80 -17.93 6.19
C ALA A 9 16.06 -17.62 5.36
N ASP A 10 17.01 -18.55 5.31
CA ASP A 10 18.23 -18.40 4.48
C ASP A 10 17.88 -18.23 2.99
N GLU A 11 16.79 -18.87 2.56
CA GLU A 11 16.33 -18.81 1.19
C GLU A 11 15.71 -17.46 0.83
N ASP A 12 15.27 -16.65 1.79
CA ASP A 12 14.81 -15.27 1.54
C ASP A 12 15.99 -14.36 1.24
N ASN A 13 17.07 -14.48 2.02
CA ASN A 13 18.33 -13.77 1.77
C ASN A 13 18.92 -14.15 0.40
N SER A 14 18.96 -15.46 0.11
CA SER A 14 19.44 -15.98 -1.17
C SER A 14 18.60 -15.47 -2.35
N PHE A 15 17.27 -15.40 -2.18
CA PHE A 15 16.40 -14.84 -3.21
C PHE A 15 16.69 -13.35 -3.44
N PHE A 16 16.80 -12.54 -2.39
CA PHE A 16 17.12 -11.12 -2.55
C PHE A 16 18.47 -10.93 -3.25
N ASP A 17 19.52 -11.63 -2.79
CA ASP A 17 20.87 -11.52 -3.32
C ASP A 17 20.93 -11.84 -4.82
N VAL A 18 20.30 -12.93 -5.24
CA VAL A 18 20.33 -13.40 -6.63
C VAL A 18 19.37 -12.63 -7.54
N GLU A 19 18.14 -12.37 -7.07
CA GLU A 19 17.08 -11.84 -7.92
C GLU A 19 16.93 -10.33 -7.83
N LEU A 20 17.22 -9.69 -6.70
CA LEU A 20 16.79 -8.32 -6.43
C LEU A 20 17.93 -7.34 -6.18
N ASN A 21 19.08 -7.80 -5.68
CA ASN A 21 20.15 -6.92 -5.20
C ASN A 21 20.64 -5.92 -6.26
N ASP A 22 20.91 -6.38 -7.48
CA ASP A 22 21.38 -5.49 -8.56
C ASP A 22 20.29 -4.55 -9.11
N PHE A 23 19.02 -4.78 -8.75
CA PHE A 23 17.89 -3.99 -9.22
C PHE A 23 17.45 -2.92 -8.20
N VAL A 24 17.44 -3.25 -6.91
CA VAL A 24 16.91 -2.38 -5.86
C VAL A 24 17.92 -1.26 -5.54
N PRO A 25 17.54 0.03 -5.68
CA PRO A 25 18.42 1.16 -5.39
C PRO A 25 18.87 1.25 -3.94
N ASP A 26 20.00 1.92 -3.70
CA ASP A 26 20.58 2.12 -2.36
C ASP A 26 19.69 2.95 -1.43
N LYS A 27 18.99 3.94 -1.99
CA LYS A 27 18.15 4.89 -1.26
C LYS A 27 16.68 4.61 -1.54
N ILE A 28 15.88 4.47 -0.49
CA ILE A 28 14.48 4.08 -0.58
C ILE A 28 13.62 4.98 0.32
N PHE A 29 12.40 5.25 -0.11
CA PHE A 29 11.34 5.83 0.71
C PHE A 29 10.16 4.86 0.72
N ASP A 30 9.63 4.54 1.90
CA ASP A 30 8.50 3.62 2.02
C ASP A 30 7.16 4.38 1.91
N ALA A 31 6.52 4.33 0.74
CA ALA A 31 5.28 5.08 0.50
C ALA A 31 4.06 4.57 1.30
N HIS A 32 4.14 3.38 1.89
CA HIS A 32 3.00 2.73 2.53
C HIS A 32 3.47 1.70 3.55
N MET A 33 3.31 2.01 4.84
CA MET A 33 3.47 1.02 5.92
C MET A 33 2.44 1.23 7.03
N HIS A 34 2.10 0.15 7.75
CA HIS A 34 1.18 0.19 8.86
C HIS A 34 1.90 0.06 10.21
N LEU A 35 1.71 1.05 11.07
CA LEU A 35 2.18 1.00 12.46
C LEU A 35 1.00 1.05 13.43
N GLY A 36 1.16 0.35 14.56
CA GLY A 36 0.21 0.28 15.66
C GLY A 36 0.14 -1.10 16.31
N HIS A 37 -0.78 -1.23 17.26
CA HIS A 37 -1.00 -2.48 17.99
C HIS A 37 -1.80 -3.49 17.17
N ARG A 38 -1.56 -4.79 17.40
CA ARG A 38 -2.38 -5.85 16.80
C ARG A 38 -3.85 -5.76 17.19
N SER A 39 -4.15 -5.24 18.38
CA SER A 39 -5.53 -5.00 18.84
C SER A 39 -6.33 -4.02 17.97
N GLY A 40 -5.67 -3.24 17.10
CA GLY A 40 -6.33 -2.43 16.08
C GLY A 40 -7.04 -3.25 14.99
N TYR A 41 -6.69 -4.54 14.83
CA TYR A 41 -7.24 -5.46 13.86
C TYR A 41 -8.43 -6.24 14.42
N THR A 42 -9.58 -5.59 14.58
CA THR A 42 -10.67 -6.11 15.43
C THR A 42 -11.47 -7.32 14.90
N SER A 43 -11.32 -7.72 13.63
CA SER A 43 -12.02 -8.91 13.12
C SER A 43 -11.22 -10.19 13.37
N ASP A 44 -11.90 -11.30 13.63
CA ASP A 44 -11.26 -12.61 13.84
C ASP A 44 -10.28 -12.97 12.72
N THR A 45 -10.64 -12.75 11.46
CA THR A 45 -9.76 -13.04 10.31
C THR A 45 -8.47 -12.23 10.33
N HIS A 46 -8.55 -10.91 10.57
CA HIS A 46 -7.35 -10.09 10.66
C HIS A 46 -6.51 -10.43 11.90
N ASN A 47 -7.15 -10.66 13.05
CA ASN A 47 -6.46 -11.10 14.27
C ASN A 47 -5.66 -12.40 14.04
N GLU A 48 -6.27 -13.39 13.38
CA GLU A 48 -5.57 -14.61 13.01
C GLU A 48 -4.41 -14.33 12.03
N MET A 49 -4.61 -13.44 11.05
CA MET A 49 -3.57 -13.09 10.07
C MET A 49 -2.35 -12.42 10.72
N VAL A 50 -2.54 -11.56 11.72
CA VAL A 50 -1.43 -10.83 12.36
C VAL A 50 -0.84 -11.55 13.57
N ALA A 51 -1.31 -12.75 13.91
CA ALA A 51 -0.93 -13.42 15.17
C ALA A 51 0.56 -13.80 15.28
N ASN A 52 1.29 -13.84 14.17
CA ASN A 52 2.75 -14.06 14.15
C ASN A 52 3.57 -12.77 13.95
N THR A 53 2.91 -11.63 13.70
CA THR A 53 3.57 -10.32 13.60
C THR A 53 3.89 -9.76 14.99
N PRO A 54 4.75 -8.72 15.11
CA PRO A 54 4.99 -8.03 16.38
C PRO A 54 3.69 -7.61 17.06
N GLU A 55 3.61 -7.72 18.38
CA GLU A 55 2.45 -7.25 19.16
C GLU A 55 2.18 -5.75 18.95
N VAL A 56 3.28 -5.01 18.82
CA VAL A 56 3.30 -3.60 18.46
C VAL A 56 4.18 -3.48 17.22
N ALA A 57 3.59 -3.10 16.09
CA ALA A 57 4.34 -2.69 14.91
C ALA A 57 4.69 -1.20 15.10
N ASP A 58 5.85 -0.92 15.69
CA ASP A 58 6.43 0.41 15.86
C ASP A 58 7.62 0.64 14.92
N MET A 59 8.19 1.85 14.92
CA MET A 59 9.37 2.16 14.11
C MET A 59 10.57 1.30 14.51
N ALA A 60 10.75 0.98 15.79
CA ALA A 60 11.81 0.10 16.24
C ALA A 60 11.68 -1.29 15.61
N SER A 61 10.49 -1.89 15.69
CA SER A 61 10.17 -3.18 15.06
C SER A 61 10.34 -3.10 13.54
N TYR A 62 9.89 -2.03 12.90
CA TYR A 62 10.12 -1.84 11.46
C TYR A 62 11.62 -1.84 11.13
N ARG A 63 12.43 -1.07 11.85
CA ARG A 63 13.88 -0.96 11.61
C ARG A 63 14.62 -2.27 11.89
N ASP A 64 14.23 -3.02 12.92
CA ASP A 64 14.81 -4.32 13.26
C ASP A 64 14.54 -5.38 12.17
N HIS A 65 13.39 -5.28 11.50
CA HIS A 65 12.97 -6.27 10.48
C HIS A 65 13.17 -5.79 9.04
N LEU A 66 13.53 -4.52 8.84
CA LEU A 66 13.81 -3.97 7.52
C LEU A 66 14.92 -4.71 6.76
N PRO A 67 16.03 -5.16 7.40
CA PRO A 67 17.06 -5.93 6.71
C PRO A 67 16.57 -7.25 6.11
N TRP A 68 15.38 -7.75 6.51
CA TRP A 68 14.82 -9.00 5.96
C TRP A 68 14.33 -8.82 4.53
N ILE A 69 13.80 -7.64 4.20
CA ILE A 69 13.20 -7.35 2.89
C ILE A 69 14.06 -6.43 2.01
N LEU A 70 14.96 -5.66 2.63
CA LEU A 70 15.80 -4.67 1.97
C LEU A 70 17.24 -4.68 2.57
N PRO A 71 17.95 -5.81 2.56
CA PRO A 71 19.27 -5.92 3.16
C PRO A 71 20.24 -4.90 2.55
N GLY A 72 20.93 -4.16 3.43
CA GLY A 72 21.94 -3.16 3.06
C GLY A 72 21.39 -1.88 2.43
N ARG A 73 20.07 -1.67 2.36
CA ARG A 73 19.47 -0.45 1.79
C ARG A 73 19.19 0.60 2.85
N ASN A 74 19.31 1.87 2.44
CA ASN A 74 19.03 3.02 3.27
C ASN A 74 17.59 3.52 3.03
N VAL A 75 16.66 3.12 3.90
CA VAL A 75 15.30 3.67 3.90
C VAL A 75 15.29 5.00 4.65
N THR A 76 15.16 6.10 3.91
CA THR A 76 15.34 7.46 4.44
C THR A 76 14.09 8.08 5.04
N GLY A 77 12.94 7.44 4.86
CA GLY A 77 11.66 7.93 5.37
C GLY A 77 10.51 7.02 4.94
N ALA A 78 9.35 7.25 5.51
CA ALA A 78 8.16 6.48 5.23
C ALA A 78 6.86 7.28 5.43
N ASN A 79 5.80 6.91 4.72
CA ASN A 79 4.44 7.31 5.06
C ASN A 79 3.79 6.25 5.95
N ILE A 80 3.54 6.63 7.21
CA ILE A 80 2.98 5.79 8.25
C ILE A 80 1.45 5.89 8.25
N LEU A 81 0.80 4.77 7.97
CA LEU A 81 -0.65 4.61 8.02
C LEU A 81 -1.05 3.95 9.35
N PRO A 82 -1.94 4.56 10.17
CA PRO A 82 -2.36 3.92 11.42
C PRO A 82 -3.05 2.57 11.18
N SER A 83 -2.75 1.56 12.00
CA SER A 83 -3.30 0.20 11.91
C SER A 83 -4.75 0.06 12.41
N THR A 84 -5.41 1.16 12.83
CA THR A 84 -6.81 1.20 13.28
C THR A 84 -7.79 1.13 12.11
N ILE A 85 -7.70 0.05 11.33
CA ILE A 85 -8.36 -0.11 10.04
C ILE A 85 -9.90 -0.21 10.14
N SER A 86 -10.42 -0.64 11.30
CA SER A 86 -11.86 -0.71 11.58
C SER A 86 -12.42 0.56 12.22
N GLY A 87 -11.58 1.55 12.52
CA GLY A 87 -11.95 2.75 13.28
C GLY A 87 -12.01 2.54 14.81
N HIS A 88 -11.81 1.32 15.29
CA HIS A 88 -11.65 1.08 16.74
C HIS A 88 -10.38 1.77 17.25
N ASP A 89 -10.51 2.53 18.35
CA ASP A 89 -9.41 3.31 18.95
C ASP A 89 -8.68 4.24 17.94
N ARG A 90 -9.40 4.75 16.93
CA ARG A 90 -8.87 5.59 15.84
C ARG A 90 -7.94 6.71 16.31
N GLU A 91 -8.36 7.48 17.32
CA GLU A 91 -7.58 8.60 17.86
C GLU A 91 -6.23 8.13 18.41
N LYS A 92 -6.22 7.05 19.19
CA LYS A 92 -4.96 6.45 19.70
C LYS A 92 -4.08 5.95 18.57
N GLY A 93 -4.67 5.40 17.50
CA GLY A 93 -3.93 4.98 16.31
C GLY A 93 -3.24 6.14 15.60
N ILE A 94 -3.93 7.28 15.47
CA ILE A 94 -3.37 8.50 14.88
C ILE A 94 -2.25 9.05 15.77
N GLU A 95 -2.48 9.16 17.08
CA GLU A 95 -1.48 9.61 18.06
C GLU A 95 -0.23 8.73 18.04
N PHE A 96 -0.42 7.40 18.01
CA PHE A 96 0.67 6.44 17.92
C PHE A 96 1.49 6.64 16.64
N ALA A 97 0.86 6.64 15.47
CA ALA A 97 1.54 6.83 14.19
C ALA A 97 2.27 8.18 14.10
N ALA A 98 1.68 9.26 14.62
CA ALA A 98 2.31 10.57 14.67
C ALA A 98 3.51 10.60 15.62
N GLY A 99 3.41 9.94 16.78
CA GLY A 99 4.52 9.77 17.72
C GLY A 99 5.68 9.00 17.09
N GLU A 100 5.38 7.89 16.43
CA GLU A 100 6.35 7.07 15.69
C GLU A 100 7.03 7.88 14.58
N ALA A 101 6.26 8.60 13.76
CA ALA A 101 6.80 9.47 12.71
C ALA A 101 7.75 10.53 13.28
N ALA A 102 7.43 11.12 14.44
CA ALA A 102 8.26 12.15 15.06
C ALA A 102 9.65 11.65 15.49
N THR A 103 9.85 10.33 15.60
CA THR A 103 11.17 9.72 15.89
C THR A 103 12.08 9.59 14.66
N ASP A 104 11.55 9.83 13.46
CA ASP A 104 12.25 9.65 12.19
C ASP A 104 12.07 10.89 11.28
N ASP A 105 13.16 11.63 11.03
CA ASP A 105 13.11 12.93 10.37
C ASP A 105 12.53 12.89 8.94
N GLY A 106 12.69 11.78 8.24
CA GLY A 106 12.22 11.62 6.87
C GLY A 106 10.82 11.04 6.75
N SER A 107 10.24 10.54 7.84
CA SER A 107 8.91 9.91 7.81
C SER A 107 7.78 10.89 8.05
N GLY A 108 6.55 10.53 7.75
CA GLY A 108 5.37 11.30 8.13
C GLY A 108 4.24 10.34 8.44
N SER A 109 3.20 10.80 9.14
CA SER A 109 2.05 9.98 9.47
C SER A 109 0.79 10.47 8.77
N SER A 110 -0.19 9.58 8.70
CA SER A 110 -1.52 9.87 8.20
C SER A 110 -2.54 10.06 9.32
N VAL A 111 -3.52 10.92 9.06
CA VAL A 111 -4.76 10.97 9.84
C VAL A 111 -5.77 9.99 9.25
N VAL A 112 -6.39 9.16 10.11
CA VAL A 112 -7.45 8.24 9.69
C VAL A 112 -8.77 8.98 9.56
N VAL A 113 -9.32 8.96 8.35
CA VAL A 113 -10.58 9.62 8.01
C VAL A 113 -11.75 8.68 8.32
N HIS A 114 -12.62 9.10 9.24
CA HIS A 114 -13.88 8.40 9.51
C HIS A 114 -15.00 9.00 8.65
N PRO A 115 -15.80 8.22 7.91
CA PRO A 115 -16.78 8.77 6.96
C PRO A 115 -17.90 9.60 7.62
N ALA A 116 -18.16 9.38 8.92
CA ALA A 116 -19.16 10.17 9.67
C ALA A 116 -18.59 11.45 10.32
N MET A 117 -17.29 11.73 10.21
CA MET A 117 -16.73 12.95 10.78
C MET A 117 -17.13 14.18 9.97
N SER A 118 -17.19 15.35 10.61
CA SER A 118 -17.42 16.61 9.92
C SER A 118 -16.14 17.13 9.24
N ALA A 119 -16.31 18.04 8.29
CA ALA A 119 -15.19 18.74 7.67
C ALA A 119 -14.35 19.51 8.70
N ASP A 120 -15.01 20.12 9.70
CA ASP A 120 -14.31 20.87 10.75
C ASP A 120 -13.50 19.96 11.68
N GLN A 121 -14.03 18.78 12.03
CA GLN A 121 -13.27 17.78 12.78
C GLN A 121 -12.01 17.34 12.02
N LEU A 122 -12.12 17.16 10.70
CA LEU A 122 -10.95 16.80 9.89
C LEU A 122 -9.93 17.94 9.82
N ARG A 123 -10.38 19.20 9.72
CA ARG A 123 -9.49 20.37 9.78
C ARG A 123 -8.77 20.44 11.13
N ASP A 124 -9.48 20.27 12.24
CA ASP A 124 -8.91 20.27 13.58
C ASP A 124 -7.83 19.17 13.73
N GLU A 125 -8.09 17.97 13.21
CA GLU A 125 -7.12 16.87 13.24
C GLU A 125 -5.91 17.14 12.33
N ILE A 126 -6.11 17.74 11.15
CA ILE A 126 -4.99 18.16 10.29
C ILE A 126 -4.11 19.19 10.98
N ASP A 127 -4.72 20.18 11.65
CA ASP A 127 -3.99 21.22 12.39
C ASP A 127 -3.25 20.64 13.59
N GLN A 128 -3.87 19.71 14.32
CA GLN A 128 -3.28 19.06 15.49
C GLN A 128 -2.12 18.14 15.12
N PHE A 129 -2.30 17.27 14.13
CA PHE A 129 -1.36 16.17 13.84
C PHE A 129 -0.39 16.48 12.71
N ARG A 130 -0.63 17.53 11.91
CA ARG A 130 0.22 17.94 10.78
C ARG A 130 0.57 16.75 9.85
N PRO A 131 -0.42 15.96 9.39
CA PRO A 131 -0.15 14.74 8.66
C PRO A 131 0.45 15.01 7.27
N VAL A 132 1.13 14.01 6.71
CA VAL A 132 1.61 14.02 5.31
C VAL A 132 0.60 13.41 4.34
N SER A 133 -0.40 12.68 4.83
CA SER A 133 -1.53 12.19 4.05
C SER A 133 -2.76 11.86 4.90
N LEU A 134 -3.86 11.55 4.24
CA LEU A 134 -5.10 11.08 4.85
C LEU A 134 -5.36 9.62 4.48
N LYS A 135 -5.93 8.85 5.41
CA LYS A 135 -6.20 7.44 5.22
C LYS A 135 -7.65 7.09 5.55
N PRO A 136 -8.52 6.95 4.54
CA PRO A 136 -9.84 6.36 4.74
C PRO A 136 -9.73 4.82 4.66
N TYR A 137 -10.58 4.11 5.41
CA TYR A 137 -10.70 2.65 5.33
C TYR A 137 -12.14 2.23 5.04
N HIS A 138 -12.32 1.35 4.05
CA HIS A 138 -13.65 0.86 3.66
C HIS A 138 -14.40 0.14 4.80
N MET A 139 -13.68 -0.40 5.80
CA MET A 139 -14.28 -1.06 6.97
C MET A 139 -15.01 -0.11 7.91
N MET A 140 -14.82 1.20 7.77
CA MET A 140 -15.60 2.21 8.47
C MET A 140 -16.85 2.66 7.69
N ALA A 141 -17.08 2.14 6.47
CA ALA A 141 -18.32 2.37 5.76
C ALA A 141 -19.50 1.81 6.56
N ALA A 142 -20.66 2.48 6.51
CA ALA A 142 -21.84 2.09 7.29
C ALA A 142 -22.44 0.72 6.88
N ARG A 143 -22.07 0.19 5.72
CA ARG A 143 -22.58 -1.08 5.19
C ARG A 143 -21.89 -2.29 5.80
N THR A 144 -22.59 -3.42 5.85
CA THR A 144 -22.03 -4.68 6.37
C THR A 144 -20.97 -5.28 5.44
N ASP A 145 -21.29 -5.43 4.15
CA ASP A 145 -20.34 -5.92 3.16
C ASP A 145 -19.47 -4.77 2.65
N THR A 146 -18.44 -4.47 3.43
CA THR A 146 -17.54 -3.34 3.16
C THR A 146 -16.61 -3.59 1.97
N GLN A 147 -16.47 -4.83 1.50
CA GLN A 147 -15.73 -5.14 0.27
C GLN A 147 -16.49 -4.67 -0.99
N GLN A 148 -17.76 -4.31 -0.85
CA GLN A 148 -18.57 -3.76 -1.94
C GLN A 148 -18.85 -2.26 -1.79
N SER A 149 -18.20 -1.58 -0.83
CA SER A 149 -18.36 -0.12 -0.63
C SER A 149 -17.95 0.68 -1.86
N THR A 150 -18.69 1.73 -2.20
CA THR A 150 -18.20 2.76 -3.12
C THR A 150 -17.20 3.67 -2.40
N ILE A 151 -16.35 4.38 -3.14
CA ILE A 151 -15.37 5.32 -2.54
C ILE A 151 -16.07 6.37 -1.67
N GLU A 152 -17.22 6.88 -2.11
CA GLU A 152 -17.99 7.89 -1.39
C GLU A 152 -18.51 7.40 -0.02
N GLU A 153 -18.73 6.09 0.14
CA GLU A 153 -19.23 5.52 1.40
C GLU A 153 -18.20 5.56 2.54
N TYR A 154 -16.90 5.58 2.21
CA TYR A 154 -15.82 5.66 3.20
C TYR A 154 -14.89 6.87 3.03
N LEU A 155 -15.04 7.63 1.95
CA LEU A 155 -14.42 8.93 1.71
C LEU A 155 -15.46 9.90 1.11
N PRO A 156 -16.38 10.45 1.93
CA PRO A 156 -17.39 11.38 1.46
C PRO A 156 -16.78 12.69 0.92
N GLU A 157 -17.42 13.24 -0.09
CA GLU A 157 -16.95 14.43 -0.82
C GLU A 157 -16.63 15.66 0.06
N PRO A 158 -17.38 15.99 1.13
CA PRO A 158 -17.00 17.09 2.03
C PRO A 158 -15.62 16.92 2.67
N LEU A 159 -15.18 15.68 2.91
CA LEU A 159 -13.84 15.39 3.46
C LEU A 159 -12.76 15.47 2.36
N VAL A 160 -13.13 15.17 1.11
CA VAL A 160 -12.25 15.39 -0.06
C VAL A 160 -12.01 16.89 -0.29
N ALA A 161 -13.02 17.73 -0.08
CA ALA A 161 -12.86 19.18 -0.14
C ALA A 161 -11.84 19.68 0.90
N VAL A 162 -11.85 19.13 2.12
CA VAL A 162 -10.83 19.45 3.14
C VAL A 162 -9.44 18.97 2.71
N ALA A 163 -9.33 17.76 2.15
CA ALA A 163 -8.06 17.26 1.60
C ALA A 163 -7.51 18.17 0.51
N HIS A 164 -8.38 18.71 -0.35
CA HIS A 164 -8.04 19.69 -1.39
C HIS A 164 -7.54 21.01 -0.81
N GLU A 165 -8.27 21.58 0.16
CA GLU A 165 -7.88 22.82 0.86
C GLU A 165 -6.51 22.67 1.53
N ALA A 166 -6.27 21.53 2.20
CA ALA A 166 -5.01 21.19 2.83
C ALA A 166 -3.93 20.73 1.83
N LYS A 167 -4.31 20.52 0.57
CA LYS A 167 -3.50 19.94 -0.51
C LYS A 167 -2.87 18.61 -0.15
N LEU A 168 -3.54 17.79 0.65
CA LEU A 168 -2.98 16.54 1.18
C LEU A 168 -3.25 15.37 0.24
N PRO A 169 -2.30 14.43 0.12
CA PRO A 169 -2.56 13.14 -0.47
C PRO A 169 -3.60 12.34 0.33
N VAL A 170 -4.43 11.55 -0.35
CA VAL A 170 -5.38 10.61 0.25
C VAL A 170 -5.06 9.19 -0.25
N VAL A 171 -4.70 8.29 0.65
CA VAL A 171 -4.28 6.91 0.32
C VAL A 171 -5.47 5.96 0.37
N VAL A 172 -6.10 5.72 -0.78
CA VAL A 172 -7.32 4.94 -0.91
C VAL A 172 -7.00 3.48 -1.26
N HIS A 173 -7.48 2.55 -0.43
CA HIS A 173 -7.58 1.14 -0.80
C HIS A 173 -8.92 0.90 -1.51
N LEU A 174 -8.88 0.71 -2.84
CA LEU A 174 -10.08 0.41 -3.61
C LEU A 174 -10.71 -0.91 -3.16
N VAL A 175 -12.03 -0.99 -3.25
CA VAL A 175 -12.76 -2.26 -3.10
C VAL A 175 -13.64 -2.46 -4.33
N ARG A 176 -14.72 -3.24 -4.25
CA ARG A 176 -15.52 -3.76 -5.36
C ARG A 176 -14.76 -4.87 -6.10
N ASP A 177 -15.47 -5.89 -6.58
CA ASP A 177 -14.84 -7.10 -7.14
C ASP A 177 -13.84 -6.80 -8.26
N LYS A 178 -14.14 -5.80 -9.08
CA LYS A 178 -13.35 -5.41 -10.25
C LYS A 178 -12.37 -4.28 -9.98
N ALA A 179 -12.26 -3.78 -8.75
CA ALA A 179 -11.37 -2.70 -8.36
C ALA A 179 -11.37 -1.54 -9.38
N LEU A 180 -10.24 -1.26 -10.03
CA LEU A 180 -10.12 -0.19 -11.03
C LEU A 180 -11.01 -0.37 -12.27
N ALA A 181 -11.39 -1.60 -12.63
CA ALA A 181 -12.33 -1.88 -13.72
C ALA A 181 -13.81 -1.69 -13.32
N ASP A 182 -14.13 -1.42 -12.05
CA ASP A 182 -15.49 -1.06 -11.65
C ASP A 182 -15.80 0.39 -12.10
N GLU A 183 -16.87 0.56 -12.88
CA GLU A 183 -17.25 1.87 -13.42
C GLU A 183 -17.64 2.87 -12.33
N GLY A 184 -18.10 2.41 -11.16
CA GLY A 184 -18.39 3.26 -10.01
C GLY A 184 -17.11 3.90 -9.50
N ASN A 185 -16.09 3.08 -9.20
CA ASN A 185 -14.78 3.57 -8.80
C ASN A 185 -14.20 4.56 -9.83
N GLN A 186 -14.28 4.25 -11.13
CA GLN A 186 -13.78 5.14 -12.19
C GLN A 186 -14.47 6.50 -12.19
N LYS A 187 -15.81 6.53 -12.07
CA LYS A 187 -16.60 7.77 -12.03
C LYS A 187 -16.22 8.61 -10.83
N THR A 188 -16.11 8.02 -9.64
CA THR A 188 -15.74 8.75 -8.42
C THR A 188 -14.31 9.27 -8.50
N ILE A 189 -13.35 8.45 -8.96
CA ILE A 189 -11.95 8.87 -9.13
C ILE A 189 -11.88 10.07 -10.07
N ARG A 190 -12.53 10.00 -11.25
CA ARG A 190 -12.56 11.14 -12.17
C ARG A 190 -13.19 12.36 -11.51
N HIS A 191 -14.38 12.20 -10.94
CA HIS A 191 -15.12 13.31 -10.30
C HIS A 191 -14.27 14.01 -9.24
N TYR A 192 -13.72 13.26 -8.28
CA TYR A 192 -12.88 13.81 -7.23
C TYR A 192 -11.63 14.47 -7.79
N CYS A 193 -10.89 13.79 -8.66
CA CYS A 193 -9.62 14.32 -9.16
C CYS A 193 -9.80 15.54 -10.08
N THR A 194 -10.91 15.65 -10.82
CA THR A 194 -11.19 16.83 -11.65
C THR A 194 -11.77 18.00 -10.85
N THR A 195 -12.58 17.72 -9.83
CA THR A 195 -13.22 18.76 -9.01
C THR A 195 -12.26 19.33 -7.97
N TYR A 196 -11.32 18.51 -7.50
CA TYR A 196 -10.39 18.81 -6.41
C TYR A 196 -8.93 18.62 -6.84
N PRO A 197 -8.40 19.46 -7.76
CA PRO A 197 -7.10 19.23 -8.39
C PRO A 197 -5.89 19.30 -7.43
N ASP A 198 -5.98 20.05 -6.33
CA ASP A 198 -4.91 20.11 -5.31
C ASP A 198 -4.91 18.92 -4.33
N MET A 199 -5.94 18.06 -4.35
CA MET A 199 -5.92 16.79 -3.62
C MET A 199 -5.21 15.74 -4.49
N GLN A 200 -4.21 15.05 -3.94
CA GLN A 200 -3.56 13.92 -4.65
C GLN A 200 -4.21 12.60 -4.21
N LEU A 201 -4.71 11.82 -5.16
CA LEU A 201 -5.29 10.52 -4.86
C LEU A 201 -4.24 9.43 -5.08
N VAL A 202 -3.84 8.76 -3.99
CA VAL A 202 -2.94 7.59 -4.05
C VAL A 202 -3.79 6.34 -4.05
N LEU A 203 -3.74 5.57 -5.13
CA LEU A 203 -4.47 4.32 -5.29
C LEU A 203 -3.61 3.14 -4.84
N ALA A 204 -3.91 2.62 -3.65
CA ALA A 204 -3.06 1.64 -2.98
C ALA A 204 -2.98 0.29 -3.68
N HIS A 205 -1.84 -0.38 -3.54
CA HIS A 205 -1.59 -1.72 -4.09
C HIS A 205 -1.84 -1.79 -5.61
N CYS A 206 -1.33 -0.80 -6.35
CA CYS A 206 -1.59 -0.61 -7.78
C CYS A 206 -3.08 -0.49 -8.11
N ALA A 207 -3.81 0.31 -7.32
CA ALA A 207 -5.28 0.41 -7.38
C ALA A 207 -5.99 -0.93 -7.15
N ARG A 208 -5.55 -1.68 -6.13
CA ARG A 208 -5.92 -3.09 -5.87
C ARG A 208 -5.69 -3.96 -7.10
N GLY A 209 -4.56 -3.74 -7.76
CA GLY A 209 -4.10 -4.41 -8.96
C GLY A 209 -3.58 -5.83 -8.73
N PHE A 210 -4.11 -6.55 -7.73
CA PHE A 210 -3.81 -7.95 -7.50
C PHE A 210 -4.32 -8.86 -8.63
N ASN A 211 -5.25 -8.36 -9.45
CA ASN A 211 -5.57 -8.92 -10.76
C ASN A 211 -5.22 -7.90 -11.87
N PRO A 212 -4.22 -8.16 -12.73
CA PRO A 212 -3.81 -7.21 -13.76
C PRO A 212 -4.87 -7.00 -14.84
N GLY A 213 -5.79 -7.95 -15.04
CA GLY A 213 -6.90 -7.80 -15.96
C GLY A 213 -7.87 -6.68 -15.53
N HIS A 214 -8.03 -6.45 -14.23
CA HIS A 214 -8.82 -5.34 -13.71
C HIS A 214 -8.13 -4.01 -13.95
N THR A 215 -6.83 -3.92 -13.66
CA THR A 215 -6.03 -2.71 -13.91
C THR A 215 -6.01 -2.35 -15.39
N VAL A 216 -5.66 -3.30 -16.27
CA VAL A 216 -5.56 -3.06 -17.72
C VAL A 216 -6.88 -2.59 -18.34
N ARG A 217 -8.02 -3.13 -17.90
CA ARG A 217 -9.33 -2.71 -18.41
C ARG A 217 -9.79 -1.35 -17.87
N GLY A 218 -9.38 -1.00 -16.64
CA GLY A 218 -9.85 0.21 -15.97
C GLY A 218 -8.95 1.44 -16.12
N ILE A 219 -7.64 1.26 -16.28
CA ILE A 219 -6.64 2.35 -16.20
C ILE A 219 -6.89 3.47 -17.21
N GLY A 220 -7.38 3.14 -18.41
CA GLY A 220 -7.69 4.11 -19.45
C GLY A 220 -8.82 5.07 -19.09
N ALA A 221 -9.75 4.66 -18.22
CA ALA A 221 -10.86 5.50 -17.79
C ALA A 221 -10.42 6.66 -16.88
N ILE A 222 -9.27 6.53 -16.22
CA ILE A 222 -8.69 7.55 -15.32
C ILE A 222 -7.45 8.22 -15.92
N ALA A 223 -7.07 7.89 -17.15
CA ALA A 223 -5.92 8.48 -17.82
C ALA A 223 -6.05 10.02 -17.94
N GLY A 224 -4.89 10.70 -17.87
CA GLY A 224 -4.82 12.16 -17.95
C GLY A 224 -5.19 12.91 -16.66
N LEU A 225 -5.40 12.19 -15.54
CA LEU A 225 -5.50 12.82 -14.22
C LEU A 225 -4.11 13.01 -13.63
N ASP A 226 -3.66 14.26 -13.52
CA ASP A 226 -2.31 14.60 -13.06
C ASP A 226 -2.09 14.39 -11.56
N ASN A 227 -3.17 14.37 -10.78
CA ASN A 227 -3.17 14.21 -9.33
C ASN A 227 -3.47 12.77 -8.87
N VAL A 228 -3.35 11.77 -9.75
CA VAL A 228 -3.45 10.35 -9.38
C VAL A 228 -2.06 9.71 -9.30
N PHE A 229 -1.83 8.97 -8.21
CA PHE A 229 -0.60 8.24 -7.92
C PHE A 229 -0.94 6.80 -7.52
N PHE A 230 0.05 5.91 -7.52
CA PHE A 230 -0.09 4.50 -7.21
C PHE A 230 1.10 4.05 -6.35
N ASP A 231 0.86 3.39 -5.23
CA ASP A 231 1.91 2.59 -4.59
C ASP A 231 1.83 1.13 -5.05
N THR A 232 2.94 0.41 -4.98
CA THR A 232 3.05 -1.00 -5.39
C THR A 232 2.87 -1.97 -4.25
N SER A 233 2.60 -1.47 -3.04
CA SER A 233 2.73 -2.23 -1.80
C SER A 233 1.98 -3.55 -1.88
N CYS A 234 2.65 -4.66 -1.54
CA CYS A 234 2.11 -6.03 -1.61
C CYS A 234 1.56 -6.52 -2.97
N ALA A 235 1.65 -5.75 -4.06
CA ALA A 235 1.19 -6.19 -5.38
C ALA A 235 2.26 -7.07 -6.04
N CYS A 236 1.94 -8.33 -6.29
CA CYS A 236 2.88 -9.33 -6.87
C CYS A 236 2.64 -9.59 -8.37
N GLU A 237 1.73 -8.85 -9.01
CA GLU A 237 1.36 -9.01 -10.42
C GLU A 237 1.91 -7.85 -11.28
N SER A 238 3.00 -8.11 -12.01
CA SER A 238 3.69 -7.11 -12.84
C SER A 238 2.80 -6.48 -13.91
N GLY A 239 1.78 -7.19 -14.41
CA GLY A 239 0.86 -6.68 -15.42
C GLY A 239 0.12 -5.40 -15.02
N SER A 240 -0.19 -5.23 -13.72
CA SER A 240 -0.80 -4.01 -13.20
C SER A 240 0.18 -2.84 -13.25
N MET A 241 1.42 -3.08 -12.83
CA MET A 241 2.48 -2.08 -12.84
C MET A 241 2.85 -1.68 -14.28
N VAL A 242 2.89 -2.62 -15.23
CA VAL A 242 3.08 -2.32 -16.67
C VAL A 242 1.96 -1.42 -17.19
N ALA A 243 0.71 -1.69 -16.82
CA ALA A 243 -0.42 -0.87 -17.23
C ALA A 243 -0.32 0.57 -16.69
N ILE A 244 0.10 0.72 -15.42
CA ILE A 244 0.34 2.01 -14.78
C ILE A 244 1.50 2.74 -15.47
N LEU A 245 2.67 2.10 -15.60
CA LEU A 245 3.85 2.70 -16.24
C LEU A 245 3.58 3.18 -17.66
N LYS A 246 2.85 2.39 -18.47
CA LYS A 246 2.51 2.77 -19.85
C LYS A 246 1.50 3.92 -19.94
N THR A 247 0.63 4.07 -18.94
CA THR A 247 -0.46 5.06 -18.98
C THR A 247 -0.08 6.37 -18.29
N PHE A 248 0.59 6.28 -17.14
CA PHE A 248 0.90 7.41 -16.26
C PHE A 248 2.39 7.73 -16.16
N GLY A 249 3.27 6.82 -16.59
CA GLY A 249 4.71 6.96 -16.45
C GLY A 249 5.21 6.64 -15.05
N HIS A 250 6.55 6.59 -14.90
CA HIS A 250 7.21 6.24 -13.65
C HIS A 250 6.97 7.26 -12.53
N THR A 251 6.74 8.53 -12.84
CA THR A 251 6.57 9.62 -11.84
C THR A 251 5.30 9.50 -10.99
N LYS A 252 4.39 8.60 -11.36
CA LYS A 252 3.13 8.35 -10.63
C LYS A 252 3.14 7.03 -9.85
N MET A 253 4.21 6.25 -9.93
CA MET A 253 4.31 4.96 -9.26
C MET A 253 5.36 5.03 -8.15
N MET A 254 5.04 4.47 -6.98
CA MET A 254 5.89 4.49 -5.79
C MET A 254 6.03 3.10 -5.20
N TRP A 255 7.22 2.75 -4.72
CA TRP A 255 7.38 1.57 -3.88
C TRP A 255 6.81 1.81 -2.48
N GLY A 256 6.17 0.79 -1.90
CA GLY A 256 5.77 0.77 -0.50
C GLY A 256 5.87 -0.65 0.04
N SER A 257 6.14 -0.81 1.32
CA SER A 257 6.32 -2.14 1.91
C SER A 257 4.99 -2.82 2.16
N ASP A 258 4.04 -2.14 2.81
CA ASP A 258 2.90 -2.70 3.54
C ASP A 258 3.31 -3.45 4.82
N PHE A 259 4.35 -2.99 5.52
CA PHE A 259 4.74 -3.56 6.81
C PHE A 259 3.54 -3.58 7.79
N PRO A 260 3.32 -4.66 8.57
CA PRO A 260 4.13 -5.89 8.66
C PRO A 260 3.71 -7.03 7.71
N PHE A 261 2.71 -6.82 6.85
CA PHE A 261 2.16 -7.85 5.96
C PHE A 261 3.15 -8.30 4.89
N CYS A 262 4.06 -7.41 4.51
CA CYS A 262 5.05 -7.64 3.48
C CYS A 262 6.11 -8.70 3.85
N HIS A 263 6.23 -9.02 5.14
CA HIS A 263 7.11 -10.03 5.71
C HIS A 263 6.47 -11.43 5.79
N PHE A 264 5.24 -11.61 5.29
CA PHE A 264 4.67 -12.94 5.18
C PHE A 264 5.30 -13.74 4.05
N HIS A 265 5.52 -15.04 4.24
CA HIS A 265 5.84 -15.96 3.14
C HIS A 265 4.57 -16.25 2.33
N GLY A 266 4.45 -15.59 1.18
CA GLY A 266 3.28 -15.70 0.33
C GLY A 266 3.30 -14.74 -0.85
N ARG A 267 2.19 -14.73 -1.58
CA ARG A 267 1.91 -13.73 -2.62
C ARG A 267 0.43 -13.60 -2.87
N CYS A 268 0.04 -12.48 -3.45
CA CYS A 268 -1.22 -12.39 -4.17
C CYS A 268 -1.04 -12.93 -5.61
N PHE A 269 -2.07 -13.56 -6.16
CA PHE A 269 -2.10 -13.93 -7.57
C PHE A 269 -3.50 -13.84 -8.18
N ALA A 270 -3.52 -13.55 -9.48
CA ALA A 270 -4.74 -13.48 -10.26
C ALA A 270 -5.22 -14.88 -10.70
N ILE A 271 -6.52 -15.15 -10.58
CA ILE A 271 -7.16 -16.35 -11.15
C ILE A 271 -8.40 -15.91 -11.91
N GLY A 272 -8.40 -16.06 -13.23
CA GLY A 272 -9.53 -15.62 -14.05
C GLY A 272 -9.89 -14.15 -13.78
N ASP A 273 -11.09 -13.91 -13.25
CA ASP A 273 -11.61 -12.57 -12.94
C ASP A 273 -11.56 -12.20 -11.44
N PHE A 274 -10.80 -12.92 -10.63
CA PHE A 274 -10.56 -12.61 -9.20
C PHE A 274 -9.08 -12.71 -8.85
N PHE A 275 -8.72 -12.49 -7.58
CA PHE A 275 -7.39 -12.75 -7.05
C PHE A 275 -7.49 -13.46 -5.70
N SER A 276 -6.42 -14.14 -5.30
CA SER A 276 -6.28 -14.72 -3.97
C SER A 276 -4.94 -14.36 -3.38
N TRP A 277 -4.92 -14.14 -2.08
CA TRP A 277 -3.71 -14.24 -1.28
C TRP A 277 -3.51 -15.70 -0.91
N VAL A 278 -2.28 -16.18 -1.02
CA VAL A 278 -1.91 -17.52 -0.57
C VAL A 278 -0.58 -17.45 0.14
N PHE A 279 -0.55 -18.13 1.27
CA PHE A 279 0.61 -18.24 2.12
C PHE A 279 1.12 -19.68 2.16
N ASP A 280 2.35 -19.82 2.63
CA ASP A 280 3.12 -21.05 2.66
C ASP A 280 2.43 -22.24 3.36
N ASP A 281 1.62 -21.94 4.37
CA ASP A 281 0.89 -22.89 5.21
C ASP A 281 -0.43 -23.36 4.57
N GLN A 282 -0.81 -22.80 3.42
CA GLN A 282 -2.07 -23.07 2.74
C GLN A 282 -1.92 -23.88 1.45
N LEU A 283 -0.68 -24.12 1.01
CA LEU A 283 -0.41 -24.73 -0.29
C LEU A 283 0.44 -25.99 -0.18
N GLU A 284 -0.05 -27.08 -0.78
CA GLU A 284 0.76 -28.24 -1.12
C GLU A 284 1.16 -28.16 -2.59
N PHE A 285 2.46 -28.13 -2.87
CA PHE A 285 2.99 -28.08 -4.22
C PHE A 285 2.79 -29.44 -4.94
N GLY A 286 2.09 -29.42 -6.07
CA GLY A 286 1.71 -30.63 -6.81
C GLY A 286 2.79 -31.14 -7.77
N VAL A 287 2.47 -32.22 -8.50
CA VAL A 287 3.35 -32.95 -9.42
C VAL A 287 3.89 -32.15 -10.61
N HIS A 288 3.34 -30.96 -10.87
CA HIS A 288 3.77 -30.04 -11.94
C HIS A 288 4.67 -28.91 -11.43
N THR A 289 5.08 -28.96 -10.17
CA THR A 289 6.04 -28.00 -9.59
C THR A 289 7.44 -28.37 -10.05
N VAL A 290 8.17 -27.40 -10.61
CA VAL A 290 9.55 -27.58 -11.09
C VAL A 290 10.46 -26.69 -10.26
N GLY A 291 11.57 -27.28 -9.78
CA GLY A 291 12.55 -26.61 -8.93
C GLY A 291 12.74 -27.36 -7.61
N ASP A 292 13.92 -27.20 -7.03
CA ASP A 292 14.30 -27.88 -5.78
C ASP A 292 13.74 -27.17 -4.54
N ARG A 293 13.25 -25.92 -4.69
CA ARG A 293 12.65 -25.12 -3.62
C ARG A 293 11.13 -25.15 -3.72
N LEU A 294 10.50 -25.57 -2.63
CA LEU A 294 9.06 -25.50 -2.42
C LEU A 294 8.79 -24.48 -1.31
N GLY A 295 7.96 -23.49 -1.58
CA GLY A 295 7.62 -22.40 -0.66
C GLY A 295 7.78 -21.03 -1.30
N PHE A 296 7.07 -20.05 -0.74
CA PHE A 296 7.16 -18.64 -1.09
C PHE A 296 8.37 -18.00 -0.41
N THR A 297 8.82 -16.88 -0.95
CA THR A 297 9.60 -15.88 -0.21
C THR A 297 8.67 -14.83 0.40
N PHE A 298 9.20 -13.76 0.97
CA PHE A 298 8.41 -12.63 1.44
C PHE A 298 7.54 -12.02 0.33
N VAL A 299 6.31 -11.63 0.68
CA VAL A 299 5.42 -10.88 -0.21
C VAL A 299 6.14 -9.63 -0.75
N SER A 300 6.96 -8.96 0.06
CA SER A 300 7.77 -7.82 -0.38
C SER A 300 8.75 -8.19 -1.50
N HIS A 301 9.44 -9.33 -1.41
CA HIS A 301 10.35 -9.80 -2.45
C HIS A 301 9.62 -10.15 -3.74
N GLU A 302 8.45 -10.80 -3.65
CA GLU A 302 7.59 -11.06 -4.81
C GLU A 302 7.09 -9.76 -5.45
N SER A 303 6.73 -8.76 -4.65
CA SER A 303 6.32 -7.44 -5.13
C SER A 303 7.48 -6.69 -5.81
N ILE A 304 8.67 -6.66 -5.22
CA ILE A 304 9.87 -6.05 -5.82
C ILE A 304 10.22 -6.76 -7.13
N ARG A 305 10.13 -8.09 -7.18
CA ARG A 305 10.31 -8.84 -8.43
C ARG A 305 9.28 -8.45 -9.50
N ALA A 306 8.02 -8.21 -9.12
CA ALA A 306 7.01 -7.71 -10.04
C ALA A 306 7.36 -6.31 -10.58
N ILE A 307 7.90 -5.42 -9.75
CA ILE A 307 8.39 -4.10 -10.17
C ILE A 307 9.57 -4.24 -11.14
N LYS A 308 10.54 -5.13 -10.84
CA LYS A 308 11.67 -5.43 -11.73
C LYS A 308 11.20 -5.86 -13.12
N LEU A 309 10.25 -6.79 -13.18
CA LEU A 309 9.67 -7.25 -14.45
C LEU A 309 8.93 -6.13 -15.19
N ALA A 310 8.16 -5.31 -14.48
CA ALA A 310 7.42 -4.21 -15.09
C ALA A 310 8.34 -3.11 -15.63
N CYS A 311 9.38 -2.75 -14.89
CA CYS A 311 10.40 -1.80 -15.31
C CYS A 311 11.15 -2.29 -16.55
N GLY A 312 11.56 -3.56 -16.57
CA GLY A 312 12.18 -4.18 -17.74
C GLY A 312 11.25 -4.21 -18.96
N ALA A 313 9.97 -4.55 -18.76
CA ALA A 313 8.98 -4.57 -19.85
C ALA A 313 8.60 -3.17 -20.40
N CYS A 314 8.98 -2.11 -19.71
CA CYS A 314 8.75 -0.73 -20.10
C CYS A 314 10.05 0.04 -20.39
N ASP A 315 11.19 -0.66 -20.47
CA ASP A 315 12.51 -0.09 -20.73
C ASP A 315 12.88 1.08 -19.79
N MET A 316 12.57 0.94 -18.50
CA MET A 316 12.88 1.98 -17.51
C MET A 316 14.39 2.12 -17.29
N SER A 317 14.87 3.36 -17.23
CA SER A 317 16.25 3.66 -16.85
C SER A 317 16.47 3.51 -15.34
N GLN A 318 17.74 3.45 -14.93
CA GLN A 318 18.12 3.42 -13.53
C GLN A 318 17.56 4.62 -12.74
N GLU A 319 17.62 5.83 -13.31
CA GLU A 319 17.07 7.06 -12.72
C GLU A 319 15.54 6.96 -12.51
N GLN A 320 14.83 6.32 -13.44
CA GLN A 320 13.38 6.12 -13.31
C GLN A 320 13.04 5.08 -12.25
N ILE A 321 13.85 4.03 -12.13
CA ILE A 321 13.73 3.02 -11.06
C ILE A 321 13.98 3.69 -9.70
N GLU A 322 15.04 4.49 -9.57
CA GLU A 322 15.33 5.28 -8.37
C GLU A 322 14.17 6.21 -7.99
N ALA A 323 13.54 6.86 -8.96
CA ALA A 323 12.36 7.70 -8.70
C ALA A 323 11.18 6.89 -8.14
N ILE A 324 10.94 5.68 -8.65
CA ILE A 324 9.88 4.77 -8.14
C ILE A 324 10.17 4.36 -6.69
N PHE A 325 11.42 4.04 -6.36
CA PHE A 325 11.80 3.59 -5.02
C PHE A 325 11.96 4.71 -4.00
N HIS A 326 12.19 5.95 -4.43
CA HIS A 326 12.50 7.06 -3.52
C HIS A 326 11.83 8.38 -3.90
N ASP A 327 12.22 9.01 -5.01
CA ASP A 327 11.94 10.45 -5.22
C ASP A 327 10.45 10.79 -5.28
N ASN A 328 9.65 9.95 -5.92
CA ASN A 328 8.21 10.18 -6.06
C ASN A 328 7.52 10.25 -4.69
N ALA A 329 7.82 9.29 -3.81
CA ALA A 329 7.21 9.21 -2.49
C ALA A 329 7.78 10.28 -1.55
N ALA A 330 9.10 10.49 -1.57
CA ALA A 330 9.75 11.53 -0.78
C ALA A 330 9.23 12.94 -1.13
N GLN A 331 8.90 13.20 -2.39
CA GLN A 331 8.28 14.46 -2.82
C GLN A 331 6.80 14.55 -2.40
N LEU A 332 6.03 13.48 -2.63
CA LEU A 332 4.58 13.49 -2.39
C LEU A 332 4.25 13.63 -0.90
N PHE A 333 5.01 12.95 -0.04
CA PHE A 333 4.80 12.89 1.41
C PHE A 333 5.75 13.78 2.22
N ALA A 334 6.37 14.79 1.59
CA ALA A 334 7.20 15.75 2.30
C ALA A 334 6.40 16.49 3.38
N ARG A 335 6.95 16.55 4.60
CA ARG A 335 6.38 17.34 5.71
C ARG A 335 6.27 18.83 5.33
N ARG A 336 5.22 19.50 5.82
CA ARG A 336 4.87 20.90 5.47
C ARG A 336 4.87 21.87 6.63
#